data_AF-A0A1Q9NV19-F1
#
_entry.id   AF-A0A1Q9NV19-F1
#
_cell.length_a   1.000
_cell.length_b   1.000
_cell.length_c   1.000
_cell.angle_alpha   90.00
_cell.angle_beta   90.00
_cell.angle_gamma   90.00
#
_symmetry.space_group_name_H-M   'P 1'
#
loop_
_entity.id
_entity.type
_entity.pdbx_description
1 polymer ?
#
loop_
_entity_poly.entity_id
_entity_poly.type
_entity_poly.pdbx_seq_one_letter_code
_entity_poly.pdbx_strand_id
1 'polypeptide(L)'
;MPEIISIEPKIEFRPVPPSTSAEAVAAARTCYSPDIIDSLDVTEGQISRIGKQTFDSGHHTVFLHKMLSFDIVASRNVFHLLHYHPFYNSSQSSQRYVVFRYPEVIIPPDIVGNARNLFESILKEIWEVYHEITKDLIPIIKNNYPGKRKIEDKSAEKLAIETARYILPIGAKSTAIHSIQLMTLLRLYRLAGGGGWGWELQNILNQAVEKLKIREPDLIEYIPEPLSPENSPESKFASNNGIDLLLSNEKSRRKFKEKMGYFSSKLTDWNANLTSSLNQATELVSGFSENNFQISLDPIKNTHLIDQLHTDWLAPVSRILTQGWVSFLKRVSHTANAQDQRHRTISSLTPMSELSETFHPDYITPELIKFDPHINTKYEKIMKKVYEIKAELIEEYRVPVSSALYLTPNAHSLYVQQSGSLLGYRHKWILRSCWRSQREIWGISMQEIEQVVNKWKELKPYLGPPCYVRYLPDIQQDIEREKRIWVKPKCTEGKMFCDIPVWLKFNTKMSRLI
;
A
#
# COMPACT_ATOMS: atom_id res chain seq x y z
N MET A 1 4.79 21.51 -26.03
CA MET A 1 4.10 20.43 -25.29
C MET A 1 5.03 19.23 -25.24
N PRO A 2 5.16 18.53 -24.11
CA PRO A 2 6.01 17.35 -24.03
C PRO A 2 5.49 16.23 -24.93
N GLU A 3 6.40 15.51 -25.59
CA GLU A 3 6.06 14.32 -26.37
C GLU A 3 5.66 13.17 -25.43
N ILE A 4 4.66 12.39 -25.82
CA ILE A 4 4.20 11.23 -25.05
C ILE A 4 5.07 10.04 -25.36
N ILE A 5 5.57 9.42 -24.29
CA ILE A 5 6.38 8.21 -24.38
C ILE A 5 5.48 7.06 -23.96
N SER A 6 4.92 6.36 -24.95
CA SER A 6 4.18 5.12 -24.73
C SER A 6 5.17 4.03 -24.35
N ILE A 7 4.92 3.38 -23.21
CA ILE A 7 5.77 2.33 -22.66
C ILE A 7 5.06 0.99 -22.81
N GLU A 8 5.80 -0.04 -23.20
CA GLU A 8 5.29 -1.40 -23.19
C GLU A 8 5.52 -2.03 -21.80
N PRO A 9 4.48 -2.65 -21.21
CA PRO A 9 4.61 -3.34 -19.93
C PRO A 9 5.48 -4.59 -20.09
N LYS A 10 6.47 -4.74 -19.21
CA LYS A 10 7.43 -5.83 -19.26
C LYS A 10 7.83 -6.33 -17.88
N ILE A 11 8.16 -7.61 -17.82
CA ILE A 11 8.67 -8.28 -16.63
C ILE A 11 9.88 -9.16 -16.99
N GLU A 12 10.95 -9.05 -16.22
CA GLU A 12 12.17 -9.85 -16.41
C GLU A 12 12.58 -10.56 -15.14
N PHE A 13 13.06 -11.80 -15.24
CA PHE A 13 13.64 -12.50 -14.10
C PHE A 13 14.95 -11.83 -13.69
N ARG A 14 15.09 -11.55 -12.40
CA ARG A 14 16.41 -11.29 -11.83
C ARG A 14 17.16 -12.61 -11.69
N PRO A 15 18.50 -12.60 -11.77
CA PRO A 15 19.30 -13.80 -11.58
C PRO A 15 19.12 -14.33 -10.14
N VAL A 16 18.35 -15.41 -10.01
CA VAL A 16 18.21 -16.23 -8.81
C VAL A 16 18.57 -17.66 -9.21
N PRO A 17 19.31 -18.45 -8.41
CA PRO A 17 19.60 -19.83 -8.77
C PRO A 17 18.30 -20.57 -9.16
N PRO A 18 18.27 -21.29 -10.30
CA PRO A 18 17.17 -22.19 -10.56
C PRO A 18 17.12 -23.19 -9.40
N SER A 19 15.90 -23.47 -8.96
CA SER A 19 15.56 -24.36 -7.87
C SER A 19 14.49 -25.24 -8.48
N THR A 20 14.71 -26.55 -8.41
CA THR A 20 13.98 -27.54 -9.20
C THR A 20 12.82 -28.11 -8.38
N SER A 21 11.90 -28.79 -9.05
CA SER A 21 10.87 -29.62 -8.44
C SER A 21 11.44 -30.63 -7.42
N ALA A 22 12.73 -30.97 -7.54
CA ALA A 22 13.45 -31.79 -6.56
C ALA A 22 13.48 -31.18 -5.16
N GLU A 23 13.60 -29.86 -5.01
CA GLU A 23 13.58 -29.20 -3.70
C GLU A 23 12.22 -29.33 -3.01
N ALA A 24 11.13 -29.15 -3.77
CA ALA A 24 9.78 -29.33 -3.25
C ALA A 24 9.55 -30.79 -2.80
N VAL A 25 10.05 -31.75 -3.57
CA VAL A 25 9.93 -33.19 -3.26
C VAL A 25 10.82 -33.58 -2.07
N ALA A 26 12.03 -33.03 -1.97
CA ALA A 26 12.92 -33.23 -0.84
C ALA A 26 12.29 -32.69 0.46
N ALA A 27 11.72 -31.49 0.42
CA ALA A 27 10.97 -30.92 1.53
C ALA A 27 9.76 -31.79 1.92
N ALA A 28 9.00 -32.28 0.93
CA ALA A 28 7.88 -33.19 1.18
C ALA A 28 8.32 -34.50 1.84
N ARG A 29 9.42 -35.11 1.38
CA ARG A 29 9.98 -36.35 1.93
C ARG A 29 10.54 -36.14 3.33
N THR A 30 11.16 -34.98 3.59
CA THR A 30 11.71 -34.63 4.91
C THR A 30 10.64 -34.66 6.00
N CYS A 31 9.39 -34.27 5.70
CA CYS A 31 8.28 -34.36 6.66
C CYS A 31 7.98 -35.77 7.18
N TYR A 32 8.40 -36.82 6.44
CA TYR A 32 8.16 -38.23 6.78
C TYR A 32 9.47 -39.01 6.99
N SER A 33 10.58 -38.30 7.20
CA SER A 33 11.92 -38.85 7.36
C SER A 33 12.49 -38.47 8.73
N PRO A 34 13.26 -39.36 9.39
CA PRO A 34 14.03 -38.96 10.58
C PRO A 34 15.15 -37.95 10.24
N ASP A 35 15.59 -37.92 8.98
CA ASP A 35 16.68 -37.08 8.48
C ASP A 35 16.20 -36.09 7.41
N ILE A 36 16.95 -35.00 7.21
CA ILE A 36 16.72 -34.05 6.11
C ILE A 36 17.11 -34.71 4.79
N ILE A 37 16.20 -34.67 3.81
CA ILE A 37 16.46 -35.17 2.46
C ILE A 37 17.05 -34.03 1.62
N ASP A 38 18.18 -34.28 0.95
CA ASP A 38 18.73 -33.33 -0.02
C ASP A 38 18.00 -33.44 -1.36
N SER A 39 17.84 -32.31 -2.04
CA SER A 39 17.34 -32.25 -3.42
C SER A 39 18.13 -33.12 -4.40
N LEU A 40 19.43 -33.33 -4.15
CA LEU A 40 20.30 -34.20 -4.96
C LEU A 40 19.97 -35.69 -4.81
N ASP A 41 19.31 -36.09 -3.72
CA ASP A 41 18.88 -37.46 -3.45
C ASP A 41 17.46 -37.76 -3.97
N VAL A 42 16.87 -36.82 -4.71
CA VAL A 42 15.55 -36.97 -5.33
C VAL A 42 15.71 -37.42 -6.77
N THR A 43 15.10 -38.56 -7.10
CA THR A 43 15.12 -39.08 -8.47
C THR A 43 14.00 -38.50 -9.33
N GLU A 44 14.16 -38.49 -10.66
CA GLU A 44 13.11 -38.04 -11.60
C GLU A 44 11.77 -38.77 -11.40
N GLY A 45 11.81 -40.09 -11.14
CA GLY A 45 10.60 -40.87 -10.84
C GLY A 45 9.92 -40.46 -9.53
N GLN A 46 10.68 -39.97 -8.55
CA GLN A 46 10.12 -39.39 -7.33
C GLN A 46 9.53 -38.01 -7.61
N ILE A 47 10.15 -37.20 -8.48
CA ILE A 47 9.59 -35.89 -8.87
C ILE A 47 8.22 -36.07 -9.51
N SER A 48 8.13 -36.90 -10.55
CA SER A 48 6.88 -37.11 -11.28
C SER A 48 5.75 -37.67 -10.39
N ARG A 49 6.07 -38.62 -9.50
CA ARG A 49 5.06 -39.25 -8.64
C ARG A 49 4.71 -38.41 -7.41
N ILE A 50 5.72 -38.04 -6.63
CA ILE A 50 5.53 -37.38 -5.33
C ILE A 50 5.20 -35.91 -5.54
N GLY A 51 5.87 -35.22 -6.48
CA GLY A 51 5.64 -33.82 -6.78
C GLY A 51 4.19 -33.57 -7.20
N LYS A 52 3.72 -34.30 -8.23
CA LYS A 52 2.33 -34.22 -8.70
C LYS A 52 1.31 -34.58 -7.62
N GLN A 53 1.50 -35.70 -6.92
CA GLN A 53 0.59 -36.11 -5.84
C GLN A 53 0.50 -35.04 -4.74
N THR A 54 1.64 -34.47 -4.34
CA THR A 54 1.72 -33.42 -3.31
C THR A 54 1.01 -32.16 -3.75
N PHE A 55 1.20 -31.75 -5.01
CA PHE A 55 0.56 -30.58 -5.58
C PHE A 55 -0.96 -30.73 -5.71
N ASP A 56 -1.42 -31.84 -6.29
CA ASP A 56 -2.84 -32.13 -6.51
C ASP A 56 -3.60 -32.30 -5.19
N SER A 57 -2.93 -32.78 -4.14
CA SER A 57 -3.51 -32.89 -2.78
C SER A 57 -3.56 -31.55 -2.02
N GLY A 58 -3.04 -30.47 -2.59
CA GLY A 58 -3.05 -29.14 -1.96
C GLY A 58 -1.94 -28.91 -0.92
N HIS A 59 -0.94 -29.79 -0.83
CA HIS A 59 0.19 -29.65 0.11
C HIS A 59 1.23 -28.65 -0.43
N HIS A 60 0.79 -27.43 -0.71
CA HIS A 60 1.59 -26.43 -1.45
C HIS A 60 2.71 -25.78 -0.62
N THR A 61 2.80 -26.04 0.69
CA THR A 61 3.83 -25.43 1.55
C THR A 61 5.24 -25.80 1.14
N VAL A 62 5.44 -27.00 0.59
CA VAL A 62 6.75 -27.44 0.09
C VAL A 62 7.20 -26.65 -1.15
N PHE A 63 6.27 -26.07 -1.91
CA PHE A 63 6.55 -25.22 -3.07
C PHE A 63 6.79 -23.75 -2.67
N LEU A 64 6.53 -23.36 -1.40
CA LEU A 64 6.76 -21.99 -0.93
C LEU A 64 8.24 -21.67 -0.69
N HIS A 65 9.12 -22.68 -0.62
CA HIS A 65 10.56 -22.48 -0.52
C HIS A 65 11.13 -21.78 -1.76
N LYS A 66 10.46 -21.93 -2.91
CA LYS A 66 10.84 -21.25 -4.14
C LYS A 66 10.47 -19.78 -4.12
N MET A 67 11.49 -18.92 -4.15
CA MET A 67 11.34 -17.48 -4.22
C MET A 67 11.72 -16.94 -5.60
N LEU A 68 10.80 -16.21 -6.24
CA LEU A 68 11.00 -15.60 -7.55
C LEU A 68 11.22 -14.10 -7.38
N SER A 69 12.11 -13.51 -8.17
CA SER A 69 12.35 -12.07 -8.17
C SER A 69 12.38 -11.53 -9.59
N PHE A 70 11.72 -10.39 -9.77
CA PHE A 70 11.45 -9.79 -11.06
C PHE A 70 11.80 -8.31 -11.09
N ASP A 71 12.26 -7.83 -12.24
CA ASP A 71 12.26 -6.42 -12.62
C ASP A 71 11.00 -6.15 -13.44
N ILE A 72 10.12 -5.29 -12.95
CA ILE A 72 8.82 -4.97 -13.57
C ILE A 72 8.80 -3.51 -14.02
N VAL A 73 8.38 -3.28 -15.25
CA VAL A 73 7.99 -1.96 -15.79
C VAL A 73 6.52 -2.06 -16.19
N ALA A 74 5.66 -1.28 -15.55
CA ALA A 74 4.21 -1.31 -15.73
C ALA A 74 3.59 0.00 -15.25
N SER A 75 2.29 0.18 -15.45
CA SER A 75 1.54 1.28 -14.87
C SER A 75 1.49 1.20 -13.34
N ARG A 76 1.06 2.28 -12.68
CA ARG A 76 0.78 2.24 -11.24
C ARG A 76 -0.41 1.36 -10.89
N ASN A 77 -1.36 1.19 -11.80
CA ASN A 77 -2.50 0.31 -11.59
C ASN A 77 -2.05 -1.15 -11.36
N VAL A 78 -1.08 -1.65 -12.13
CA VAL A 78 -0.52 -3.00 -11.91
C VAL A 78 0.09 -3.14 -10.52
N PHE A 79 0.87 -2.15 -10.05
CA PHE A 79 1.45 -2.21 -8.71
C PHE A 79 0.40 -2.14 -7.60
N HIS A 80 -0.69 -1.39 -7.83
CA HIS A 80 -1.82 -1.38 -6.90
C HIS A 80 -2.36 -2.79 -6.68
N LEU A 81 -2.59 -3.54 -7.76
CA LEU A 81 -3.10 -4.91 -7.76
C LEU A 81 -2.09 -5.93 -7.20
N LEU A 82 -0.81 -5.84 -7.61
CA LEU A 82 0.25 -6.71 -7.08
C LEU A 82 0.48 -6.52 -5.57
N HIS A 83 0.07 -5.39 -5.00
CA HIS A 83 0.20 -5.08 -3.57
C HIS A 83 -1.09 -5.29 -2.78
N TYR A 84 -2.13 -5.91 -3.36
CA TYR A 84 -3.40 -6.22 -2.68
C TYR A 84 -3.28 -7.29 -1.58
N HIS A 85 -2.32 -8.21 -1.69
CA HIS A 85 -2.06 -9.25 -0.70
C HIS A 85 -0.72 -9.01 0.01
N PRO A 86 -0.46 -9.57 1.20
CA PRO A 86 0.77 -9.29 1.93
C PRO A 86 2.00 -10.10 1.46
N PHE A 87 1.77 -11.20 0.73
CA PHE A 87 2.77 -12.20 0.33
C PHE A 87 3.72 -11.75 -0.81
N TYR A 88 4.45 -10.66 -0.61
CA TYR A 88 5.46 -10.19 -1.57
C TYR A 88 6.62 -9.48 -0.86
N ASN A 89 7.65 -9.10 -1.59
CA ASN A 89 8.55 -8.00 -1.23
C ASN A 89 8.71 -7.10 -2.45
N SER A 90 8.78 -5.77 -2.27
CA SER A 90 8.89 -4.88 -3.42
C SER A 90 9.58 -3.56 -3.12
N SER A 91 10.40 -3.13 -4.08
CA SER A 91 11.08 -1.84 -4.10
C SER A 91 10.66 -1.09 -5.37
N GLN A 92 9.66 -0.22 -5.23
CA GLN A 92 9.05 0.54 -6.32
C GLN A 92 9.60 1.98 -6.41
N SER A 93 9.72 2.51 -7.63
CA SER A 93 10.09 3.91 -7.87
C SER A 93 9.10 4.89 -7.22
N SER A 94 9.66 5.80 -6.42
CA SER A 94 8.89 6.71 -5.58
C SER A 94 8.53 8.00 -6.32
N GLN A 95 7.23 8.20 -6.52
CA GLN A 95 6.66 9.48 -6.94
C GLN A 95 6.81 10.61 -5.89
N ARG A 96 7.36 10.33 -4.71
CA ARG A 96 7.74 11.36 -3.72
C ARG A 96 9.09 12.00 -4.01
N TYR A 97 9.95 11.33 -4.78
CA TYR A 97 11.36 11.69 -4.92
C TYR A 97 11.84 11.78 -6.36
N VAL A 98 11.16 11.11 -7.29
CA VAL A 98 11.49 11.13 -8.72
C VAL A 98 10.61 12.17 -9.41
N VAL A 99 11.24 13.10 -10.14
CA VAL A 99 10.57 14.09 -10.98
C VAL A 99 10.08 13.41 -12.27
N PHE A 100 8.79 13.53 -12.57
CA PHE A 100 8.21 13.01 -13.81
C PHE A 100 8.35 14.06 -14.90
N ARG A 101 9.50 14.09 -15.56
CA ARG A 101 9.83 15.11 -16.57
C ARG A 101 8.92 15.01 -17.80
N TYR A 102 8.67 13.79 -18.27
CA TYR A 102 7.91 13.50 -19.47
C TYR A 102 6.70 12.61 -19.17
N PRO A 103 5.64 12.66 -20.00
CA PRO A 103 4.52 11.74 -19.96
C PRO A 103 4.93 10.34 -20.44
N GLU A 104 5.58 9.60 -19.54
CA GLU A 104 5.82 8.16 -19.69
C GLU A 104 4.63 7.39 -19.16
N VAL A 105 3.85 6.78 -20.05
CA VAL A 105 2.55 6.17 -19.73
C VAL A 105 2.38 4.83 -20.42
N ILE A 106 1.51 4.00 -19.85
CA ILE A 106 0.96 2.82 -20.54
C ILE A 106 -0.36 3.24 -21.17
N ILE A 107 -0.49 3.01 -22.48
CA ILE A 107 -1.73 3.25 -23.22
C ILE A 107 -2.38 1.89 -23.49
N PRO A 108 -3.60 1.64 -22.97
CA PRO A 108 -4.36 0.43 -23.29
C PRO A 108 -4.53 0.22 -24.80
N PRO A 109 -4.42 -1.02 -25.30
CA PRO A 109 -4.39 -1.32 -26.75
C PRO A 109 -5.72 -1.05 -27.48
N ASP A 110 -6.83 -0.98 -26.74
CA ASP A 110 -8.17 -0.66 -27.22
C ASP A 110 -8.42 0.86 -27.36
N ILE A 111 -7.51 1.71 -26.89
CA ILE A 111 -7.56 3.16 -27.10
C ILE A 111 -6.87 3.49 -28.43
N VAL A 112 -7.66 3.61 -29.49
CA VAL A 112 -7.21 3.76 -30.88
C VAL A 112 -7.82 4.98 -31.58
N GLY A 113 -7.24 5.38 -32.71
CA GLY A 113 -7.77 6.43 -33.58
C GLY A 113 -8.04 7.76 -32.86
N ASN A 114 -9.24 8.30 -33.02
CA ASN A 114 -9.63 9.57 -32.39
C ASN A 114 -9.69 9.49 -30.85
N ALA A 115 -10.03 8.34 -30.28
CA ALA A 115 -10.00 8.13 -28.82
C ALA A 115 -8.57 8.27 -28.28
N ARG A 116 -7.58 7.75 -29.03
CA ARG A 116 -6.16 7.91 -28.70
C ARG A 116 -5.71 9.36 -28.76
N ASN A 117 -6.11 10.11 -29.79
CA ASN A 117 -5.78 11.54 -29.88
C ASN A 117 -6.31 12.32 -28.67
N LEU A 118 -7.54 12.02 -28.24
CA LEU A 118 -8.16 12.64 -27.07
C LEU A 118 -7.42 12.27 -25.78
N PHE A 119 -7.14 10.98 -25.58
CA PHE A 119 -6.39 10.44 -24.44
C PHE A 119 -4.99 11.07 -24.33
N GLU A 120 -4.28 11.16 -25.44
CA GLU A 120 -2.95 11.76 -25.51
C GLU A 120 -2.99 13.28 -25.24
N SER A 121 -3.98 13.99 -25.77
CA SER A 121 -4.15 15.42 -25.55
C SER A 121 -4.26 15.76 -24.05
N ILE A 122 -5.16 15.07 -23.33
CA ILE A 122 -5.35 15.32 -21.89
C ILE A 122 -4.10 14.95 -21.07
N LEU A 123 -3.33 13.93 -21.46
CA LEU A 123 -2.08 13.58 -20.78
C LEU A 123 -1.05 14.71 -20.87
N LYS A 124 -0.92 15.37 -22.01
CA LYS A 124 0.00 16.52 -22.17
C LYS A 124 -0.39 17.64 -21.21
N GLU A 125 -1.68 17.97 -21.14
CA GLU A 125 -2.19 18.99 -20.23
C GLU A 125 -2.00 18.61 -18.75
N ILE A 126 -2.23 17.35 -18.37
CA ILE A 126 -1.95 16.87 -17.00
C ILE A 126 -0.48 17.12 -16.64
N TRP A 127 0.45 16.78 -17.52
CA TRP A 127 1.89 16.97 -17.23
C TRP A 127 2.29 18.45 -17.18
N GLU A 128 1.71 19.29 -18.04
CA GLU A 128 1.92 20.73 -18.01
C GLU A 128 1.45 21.33 -16.67
N VAL A 129 0.22 21.02 -16.24
CA VAL A 129 -0.32 21.47 -14.95
C VAL A 129 0.48 20.90 -13.78
N TYR A 130 1.03 19.68 -13.89
CA TYR A 130 1.86 19.07 -12.85
C TYR A 130 3.13 19.89 -12.61
N HIS A 131 3.80 20.30 -13.68
CA HIS A 131 5.00 21.13 -13.60
C HIS A 131 4.68 22.53 -13.08
N GLU A 132 3.59 23.14 -13.51
CA GLU A 132 3.14 24.44 -13.01
C GLU A 132 2.83 24.41 -11.51
N ILE A 133 1.98 23.48 -11.06
CA ILE A 133 1.64 23.35 -9.63
C ILE A 133 2.89 23.06 -8.80
N THR A 134 3.80 22.21 -9.30
CA THR A 134 5.08 21.94 -8.62
C THR A 134 5.88 23.22 -8.42
N LYS A 135 6.01 24.04 -9.45
CA LYS A 135 6.74 25.32 -9.39
C LYS A 135 6.06 26.31 -8.42
N ASP A 136 4.74 26.44 -8.51
CA ASP A 136 3.95 27.38 -7.72
C ASP A 136 3.94 27.00 -6.21
N LEU A 137 4.03 25.71 -5.88
CA LEU A 137 4.07 25.23 -4.49
C LEU A 137 5.40 25.49 -3.77
N ILE A 138 6.53 25.54 -4.48
CA ILE A 138 7.86 25.71 -3.86
C ILE A 138 7.95 26.98 -2.97
N PRO A 139 7.59 28.19 -3.44
CA PRO A 139 7.63 29.39 -2.60
C PRO A 139 6.66 29.30 -1.40
N ILE A 140 5.47 28.73 -1.58
CA ILE A 140 4.49 28.55 -0.50
C ILE A 140 5.08 27.65 0.60
N ILE A 141 5.69 26.53 0.22
CA ILE A 141 6.33 25.60 1.16
C ILE A 141 7.49 26.28 1.90
N LYS A 142 8.33 27.03 1.18
CA LYS A 142 9.46 27.75 1.79
C LYS A 142 9.00 28.78 2.82
N ASN A 143 7.94 29.52 2.52
CA ASN A 143 7.43 30.58 3.38
C ASN A 143 6.67 30.07 4.61
N ASN A 144 6.06 28.88 4.52
CA ASN A 144 5.21 28.30 5.57
C ASN A 144 5.84 27.06 6.24
N TYR A 145 7.15 26.86 6.10
CA TYR A 145 7.83 25.72 6.71
C TYR A 145 7.90 25.89 8.24
N PRO A 146 7.38 24.95 9.06
CA PRO A 146 7.30 25.12 10.52
C PRO A 146 8.62 24.82 11.27
N GLY A 147 9.64 24.31 10.59
CA GLY A 147 10.95 24.06 11.20
C GLY A 147 11.67 25.37 11.55
N LYS A 148 12.60 25.32 12.51
CA LYS A 148 13.36 26.51 12.92
C LYS A 148 14.31 26.99 11.82
N ARG A 149 14.87 26.05 11.06
CA ARG A 149 15.76 26.31 9.93
C ARG A 149 14.96 26.52 8.65
N LYS A 150 15.45 27.43 7.80
CA LYS A 150 14.95 27.56 6.42
C LYS A 150 15.11 26.22 5.71
N ILE A 151 14.04 25.80 5.04
CA ILE A 151 14.06 24.59 4.22
C ILE A 151 14.90 24.83 2.97
N GLU A 152 15.75 23.85 2.63
CA GLU A 152 16.53 23.85 1.40
C GLU A 152 15.65 23.69 0.16
N ASP A 153 16.08 24.27 -0.96
CA ASP A 153 15.39 24.24 -2.26
C ASP A 153 15.02 22.82 -2.69
N LYS A 154 15.97 21.89 -2.66
CA LYS A 154 15.74 20.48 -3.01
C LYS A 154 14.72 19.79 -2.09
N SER A 155 14.64 20.20 -0.83
CA SER A 155 13.69 19.64 0.12
C SER A 155 12.28 20.21 -0.09
N ALA A 156 12.18 21.51 -0.39
CA ALA A 156 10.93 22.15 -0.77
C ALA A 156 10.37 21.57 -2.09
N GLU A 157 11.23 21.38 -3.09
CA GLU A 157 10.88 20.76 -4.37
C GLU A 157 10.32 19.35 -4.18
N LYS A 158 10.93 18.51 -3.32
CA LYS A 158 10.41 17.18 -2.99
C LYS A 158 9.01 17.22 -2.38
N LEU A 159 8.72 18.19 -1.49
CA LEU A 159 7.39 18.37 -0.91
C LEU A 159 6.38 18.87 -1.95
N ALA A 160 6.80 19.74 -2.86
CA ALA A 160 5.99 20.22 -3.97
C ALA A 160 5.62 19.08 -4.93
N ILE A 161 6.61 18.30 -5.39
CA ILE A 161 6.40 17.08 -6.20
C ILE A 161 5.49 16.10 -5.48
N GLU A 162 5.68 15.96 -4.16
CA GLU A 162 4.85 15.05 -3.37
C GLU A 162 3.37 15.41 -3.36
N THR A 163 3.08 16.70 -3.48
CA THR A 163 1.72 17.23 -3.49
C THR A 163 1.16 17.23 -4.91
N ALA A 164 1.93 17.72 -5.88
CA ALA A 164 1.51 17.85 -7.28
C ALA A 164 1.21 16.50 -7.93
N ARG A 165 1.90 15.41 -7.54
CA ARG A 165 1.70 14.07 -8.14
C ARG A 165 0.27 13.50 -8.02
N TYR A 166 -0.58 14.10 -7.19
CA TYR A 166 -1.99 13.72 -7.05
C TYR A 166 -2.74 13.86 -8.39
N ILE A 167 -2.27 14.73 -9.28
CA ILE A 167 -2.87 14.88 -10.61
C ILE A 167 -2.39 13.84 -11.62
N LEU A 168 -1.23 13.21 -11.38
CA LEU A 168 -0.69 12.24 -12.32
C LEU A 168 -1.61 11.01 -12.39
N PRO A 169 -1.81 10.44 -13.57
CA PRO A 169 -2.73 9.32 -13.73
C PRO A 169 -2.13 8.01 -13.23
N ILE A 170 -2.99 7.04 -12.88
CA ILE A 170 -2.55 5.69 -12.50
C ILE A 170 -1.96 4.91 -13.69
N GLY A 171 -2.23 5.34 -14.93
CA GLY A 171 -1.56 4.84 -16.14
C GLY A 171 -0.10 5.28 -16.29
N ALA A 172 0.40 6.19 -15.43
CA ALA A 172 1.80 6.62 -15.46
C ALA A 172 2.76 5.44 -15.20
N LYS A 173 3.86 5.40 -15.96
CA LYS A 173 4.91 4.39 -15.81
C LYS A 173 5.43 4.35 -14.38
N SER A 174 5.58 3.14 -13.88
CA SER A 174 6.27 2.82 -12.66
C SER A 174 7.21 1.64 -12.91
N THR A 175 8.16 1.49 -12.00
CA THR A 175 9.13 0.38 -12.03
C THR A 175 9.28 -0.18 -10.64
N ALA A 176 9.46 -1.49 -10.52
CA ALA A 176 9.80 -2.09 -9.25
C ALA A 176 10.63 -3.36 -9.40
N ILE A 177 11.47 -3.59 -8.40
CA ILE A 177 11.89 -4.95 -8.07
C ILE A 177 10.73 -5.57 -7.28
N HIS A 178 10.27 -6.73 -7.69
CA HIS A 178 9.16 -7.44 -7.05
C HIS A 178 9.52 -8.90 -6.86
N SER A 179 9.36 -9.39 -5.63
CA SER A 179 9.69 -10.77 -5.29
C SER A 179 8.45 -11.43 -4.66
N ILE A 180 8.08 -12.61 -5.16
CA ILE A 180 6.97 -13.44 -4.65
C ILE A 180 7.36 -14.92 -4.60
N GLN A 181 6.73 -15.71 -3.73
CA GLN A 181 6.87 -17.17 -3.78
C GLN A 181 6.26 -17.73 -5.07
N LEU A 182 6.72 -18.90 -5.52
CA LEU A 182 6.17 -19.61 -6.68
C LEU A 182 4.64 -19.76 -6.57
N MET A 183 4.13 -20.27 -5.45
CA MET A 183 2.69 -20.45 -5.28
C MET A 183 1.90 -19.13 -5.34
N THR A 184 2.50 -18.02 -4.93
CA THR A 184 1.87 -16.70 -5.05
C THR A 184 1.75 -16.31 -6.52
N LEU A 185 2.78 -16.54 -7.35
CA LEU A 185 2.70 -16.34 -8.80
C LEU A 185 1.61 -17.20 -9.43
N LEU A 186 1.57 -18.50 -9.13
CA LEU A 186 0.59 -19.43 -9.69
C LEU A 186 -0.85 -19.07 -9.29
N ARG A 187 -1.06 -18.63 -8.04
CA ARG A 187 -2.36 -18.14 -7.56
C ARG A 187 -2.79 -16.85 -8.27
N LEU A 188 -1.88 -15.90 -8.44
CA LEU A 188 -2.15 -14.67 -9.18
C LEU A 188 -2.48 -14.97 -10.65
N TYR A 189 -1.71 -15.85 -11.28
CA TYR A 189 -1.95 -16.29 -12.66
C TYR A 189 -3.32 -16.95 -12.82
N ARG A 190 -3.68 -17.86 -11.91
CA ARG A 190 -5.01 -18.49 -11.85
C ARG A 190 -6.11 -17.43 -11.72
N LEU A 191 -5.97 -16.49 -10.79
CA LEU A 191 -6.97 -15.46 -10.50
C LEU A 191 -7.13 -14.45 -11.63
N ALA A 192 -6.04 -14.05 -12.28
CA ALA A 192 -6.04 -13.01 -13.29
C ALA A 192 -6.93 -13.33 -14.50
N GLY A 193 -7.15 -14.62 -14.82
CA GLY A 193 -8.10 -15.03 -15.85
C GLY A 193 -9.57 -14.79 -15.51
N GLY A 194 -9.92 -14.69 -14.23
CA GLY A 194 -11.30 -14.58 -13.73
C GLY A 194 -11.99 -13.23 -13.98
N GLY A 195 -11.41 -12.31 -14.75
CA GLY A 195 -11.96 -10.97 -14.98
C GLY A 195 -11.77 -10.00 -13.81
N GLY A 196 -11.83 -8.69 -14.09
CA GLY A 196 -11.64 -7.63 -13.06
C GLY A 196 -10.19 -7.36 -12.63
N TRP A 197 -9.21 -7.98 -13.29
CA TRP A 197 -7.77 -7.80 -13.01
C TRP A 197 -7.04 -6.90 -14.02
N GLY A 198 -7.71 -6.50 -15.10
CA GLY A 198 -7.16 -5.66 -16.17
C GLY A 198 -6.20 -6.40 -17.12
N TRP A 199 -6.17 -5.96 -18.37
CA TRP A 199 -5.35 -6.58 -19.43
C TRP A 199 -3.85 -6.53 -19.12
N GLU A 200 -3.37 -5.44 -18.51
CA GLU A 200 -1.94 -5.21 -18.30
C GLU A 200 -1.38 -6.18 -17.26
N LEU A 201 -2.10 -6.42 -16.16
CA LEU A 201 -1.67 -7.40 -15.16
C LEU A 201 -1.71 -8.81 -15.74
N GLN A 202 -2.74 -9.16 -16.51
CA GLN A 202 -2.80 -10.44 -17.23
C GLN A 202 -1.59 -10.61 -18.15
N ASN A 203 -1.24 -9.59 -18.94
CA ASN A 203 -0.07 -9.60 -19.81
C ASN A 203 1.24 -9.78 -19.01
N ILE A 204 1.40 -9.05 -17.90
CA ILE A 204 2.58 -9.20 -17.02
C ILE A 204 2.66 -10.62 -16.45
N LEU A 205 1.56 -11.21 -15.99
CA LEU A 205 1.56 -12.56 -15.43
C LEU A 205 1.79 -13.63 -16.51
N ASN A 206 1.24 -13.46 -17.71
CA ASN A 206 1.51 -14.34 -18.85
C ASN A 206 3.00 -14.33 -19.21
N GLN A 207 3.61 -13.13 -19.32
CA GLN A 207 5.05 -13.01 -19.56
C GLN A 207 5.89 -13.68 -18.47
N ALA A 208 5.50 -13.53 -17.19
CA ALA A 208 6.18 -14.17 -16.07
C ALA A 208 6.13 -15.70 -16.15
N VAL A 209 4.97 -16.24 -16.49
CA VAL A 209 4.73 -17.68 -16.64
C VAL A 209 5.48 -18.23 -17.85
N GLU A 210 5.43 -17.59 -19.02
CA GLU A 210 6.19 -18.04 -20.20
C GLU A 210 7.70 -18.07 -19.93
N LYS A 211 8.22 -17.04 -19.24
CA LYS A 211 9.62 -17.02 -18.82
C LYS A 211 9.93 -18.11 -17.78
N LEU A 212 8.98 -18.44 -16.89
CA LEU A 212 9.13 -19.53 -15.93
C LEU A 212 9.23 -20.87 -16.66
N LYS A 213 8.36 -21.13 -17.65
CA LYS A 213 8.40 -22.37 -18.46
C LYS A 213 9.73 -22.57 -19.16
N ILE A 214 10.32 -21.49 -19.67
CA ILE A 214 11.64 -21.53 -20.33
C ILE A 214 12.75 -21.80 -19.32
N ARG A 215 12.70 -21.14 -18.15
CA ARG A 215 13.74 -21.21 -17.13
C ARG A 215 13.72 -22.54 -16.36
N GLU A 216 12.53 -23.04 -16.05
CA GLU A 216 12.28 -24.16 -15.14
C GLU A 216 11.19 -25.07 -15.75
N PRO A 217 11.53 -25.87 -16.78
CA PRO A 217 10.57 -26.70 -17.51
C PRO A 217 9.92 -27.79 -16.65
N ASP A 218 10.59 -28.23 -15.59
CA ASP A 218 10.09 -29.19 -14.61
C ASP A 218 8.92 -28.66 -13.78
N LEU A 219 8.69 -27.34 -13.77
CA LEU A 219 7.55 -26.73 -13.09
C LEU A 219 6.30 -26.61 -13.97
N ILE A 220 6.40 -26.92 -15.27
CA ILE A 220 5.29 -26.73 -16.23
C ILE A 220 4.03 -27.48 -15.79
N GLU A 221 4.18 -28.70 -15.27
CA GLU A 221 3.06 -29.54 -14.86
C GLU A 221 2.24 -28.97 -13.68
N TYR A 222 2.81 -28.03 -12.92
CA TYR A 222 2.16 -27.40 -11.76
C TYR A 222 1.50 -26.06 -12.10
N ILE A 223 1.70 -25.55 -13.31
CA ILE A 223 1.12 -24.27 -13.72
C ILE A 223 -0.38 -24.47 -13.92
N PRO A 224 -1.25 -23.81 -13.12
CA PRO A 224 -2.68 -23.98 -13.26
C PRO A 224 -3.17 -23.23 -14.49
N GLU A 225 -4.22 -23.73 -15.14
CA GLU A 225 -4.95 -22.96 -16.14
C GLU A 225 -5.52 -21.67 -15.51
N PRO A 226 -5.51 -20.51 -16.19
CA PRO A 226 -6.22 -19.31 -15.72
C PRO A 226 -7.72 -19.58 -15.53
N LEU A 227 -8.37 -18.92 -14.56
CA LEU A 227 -9.83 -18.99 -14.41
C LEU A 227 -10.48 -18.45 -15.68
N SER A 228 -11.60 -19.04 -16.11
CA SER A 228 -12.46 -18.37 -17.09
C SER A 228 -13.34 -17.34 -16.37
N PRO A 229 -13.71 -16.22 -17.04
CA PRO A 229 -14.64 -15.24 -16.48
C PRO A 229 -15.94 -15.86 -15.95
N GLU A 230 -16.49 -16.85 -16.65
CA GLU A 230 -17.73 -17.56 -16.27
C GLU A 230 -17.63 -18.28 -14.93
N ASN A 231 -16.42 -18.72 -14.55
CA ASN A 231 -16.14 -19.44 -13.32
C ASN A 231 -15.67 -18.53 -12.18
N SER A 232 -15.69 -17.20 -12.36
CA SER A 232 -15.26 -16.24 -11.35
C SER A 232 -16.44 -15.41 -10.82
N PRO A 233 -16.59 -15.30 -9.48
CA PRO A 233 -17.51 -14.34 -8.87
C PRO A 233 -17.22 -12.88 -9.25
N GLU A 234 -15.94 -12.52 -9.38
CA GLU A 234 -15.46 -11.17 -9.71
C GLU A 234 -16.01 -10.69 -11.06
N SER A 235 -16.07 -11.59 -12.05
CA SER A 235 -16.62 -11.29 -13.37
C SER A 235 -18.08 -10.84 -13.35
N LYS A 236 -18.89 -11.30 -12.39
CA LYS A 236 -20.29 -10.83 -12.25
C LYS A 236 -20.39 -9.38 -11.81
N PHE A 237 -19.38 -8.87 -11.10
CA PHE A 237 -19.31 -7.47 -10.75
C PHE A 237 -18.73 -6.63 -11.89
N ALA A 238 -17.80 -7.19 -12.67
CA ALA A 238 -17.17 -6.54 -13.81
C ALA A 238 -18.03 -6.52 -15.09
N SER A 239 -19.10 -7.34 -15.17
CA SER A 239 -19.99 -7.41 -16.34
C SER A 239 -20.83 -6.15 -16.56
N ASN A 240 -21.01 -5.32 -15.53
CA ASN A 240 -21.58 -3.99 -15.70
C ASN A 240 -20.47 -3.08 -16.23
N ASN A 241 -20.62 -2.51 -17.43
CA ASN A 241 -19.63 -1.63 -18.04
C ASN A 241 -20.29 -0.33 -18.51
N GLY A 242 -19.48 0.69 -18.78
CA GLY A 242 -19.93 1.99 -19.23
C GLY A 242 -20.47 2.87 -18.09
N ILE A 243 -21.35 3.80 -18.44
CA ILE A 243 -21.78 4.89 -17.56
C ILE A 243 -22.71 4.44 -16.44
N ASP A 244 -23.54 3.43 -16.70
CA ASP A 244 -24.41 2.86 -15.68
C ASP A 244 -23.62 2.25 -14.52
N LEU A 245 -22.46 1.64 -14.81
CA LEU A 245 -21.53 1.18 -13.78
C LEU A 245 -21.04 2.38 -12.94
N LEU A 246 -20.56 3.43 -13.58
CA LEU A 246 -20.01 4.61 -12.90
C LEU A 246 -21.05 5.27 -11.98
N LEU A 247 -22.29 5.44 -12.46
CA LEU A 247 -23.39 5.99 -11.68
C LEU A 247 -23.82 5.07 -10.54
N SER A 248 -23.76 3.74 -10.73
CA SER A 248 -24.00 2.75 -9.66
C SER A 248 -22.93 2.82 -8.57
N ASN A 249 -21.67 2.92 -8.97
CA ASN A 249 -20.54 3.09 -8.07
C ASN A 249 -20.70 4.35 -7.21
N GLU A 250 -21.09 5.47 -7.80
CA GLU A 250 -21.37 6.73 -7.08
C GLU A 250 -22.43 6.59 -5.99
N LYS A 251 -23.54 5.90 -6.29
CA LYS A 251 -24.59 5.63 -5.29
C LYS A 251 -24.02 4.87 -4.10
N SER A 252 -23.14 3.90 -4.36
CA SER A 252 -22.44 3.16 -3.31
C SER A 252 -21.47 4.06 -2.54
N ARG A 253 -20.70 4.91 -3.23
CA ARG A 253 -19.73 5.84 -2.61
C ARG A 253 -20.43 6.86 -1.72
N ARG A 254 -21.60 7.34 -2.10
CA ARG A 254 -22.41 8.22 -1.26
C ARG A 254 -22.78 7.58 0.08
N LYS A 255 -23.22 6.32 0.08
CA LYS A 255 -23.48 5.56 1.33
C LYS A 255 -22.23 5.42 2.19
N PHE A 256 -21.06 5.21 1.59
CA PHE A 256 -19.79 5.17 2.33
C PHE A 256 -19.43 6.54 2.93
N LYS A 257 -19.57 7.63 2.16
CA LYS A 257 -19.35 9.01 2.65
C LYS A 257 -20.28 9.34 3.82
N GLU A 258 -21.56 8.99 3.73
CA GLU A 258 -22.54 9.16 4.81
C GLU A 258 -22.12 8.41 6.09
N LYS A 259 -21.69 7.14 5.95
CA LYS A 259 -21.17 6.36 7.09
C LYS A 259 -19.91 6.96 7.70
N MET A 260 -19.04 7.54 6.89
CA MET A 260 -17.78 8.17 7.31
C MET A 260 -17.99 9.49 8.04
N GLY A 261 -19.02 10.25 7.67
CA GLY A 261 -19.24 11.61 8.18
C GLY A 261 -18.06 12.52 7.80
N TYR A 262 -17.51 13.24 8.78
CA TYR A 262 -16.39 14.18 8.57
C TYR A 262 -15.00 13.52 8.63
N PHE A 263 -14.93 12.22 8.93
CA PHE A 263 -13.66 11.51 9.07
C PHE A 263 -13.10 11.05 7.71
N SER A 264 -11.77 11.07 7.57
CA SER A 264 -11.04 10.41 6.46
C SER A 264 -10.67 8.98 6.82
N SER A 265 -10.61 8.66 8.11
CA SER A 265 -10.62 7.29 8.62
C SER A 265 -11.50 7.21 9.87
N LYS A 266 -12.52 6.36 9.84
CA LYS A 266 -13.50 6.19 10.92
C LYS A 266 -13.36 4.82 11.54
N LEU A 267 -13.22 4.75 12.86
CA LEU A 267 -13.28 3.49 13.62
C LEU A 267 -14.69 2.91 13.50
N THR A 268 -14.80 1.70 12.95
CA THR A 268 -16.08 1.04 12.67
C THR A 268 -16.33 -0.21 13.50
N ASP A 269 -15.28 -0.91 13.94
CA ASP A 269 -15.40 -2.12 14.75
C ASP A 269 -14.16 -2.33 15.63
N TRP A 270 -14.31 -3.10 16.70
CA TRP A 270 -13.24 -3.40 17.67
C TRP A 270 -13.61 -4.53 18.63
N ASN A 271 -12.60 -5.08 19.33
CA ASN A 271 -12.82 -6.02 20.42
C ASN A 271 -13.55 -5.36 21.60
N ALA A 272 -14.80 -5.75 21.87
CA ALA A 272 -15.60 -5.20 22.96
C ALA A 272 -14.92 -5.38 24.34
N ASN A 273 -14.22 -6.50 24.53
CA ASN A 273 -13.53 -6.87 25.77
C ASN A 273 -12.01 -6.65 25.72
N LEU A 274 -11.54 -5.65 24.96
CA LEU A 274 -10.13 -5.43 24.66
C LEU A 274 -9.19 -5.59 25.87
N THR A 275 -9.44 -4.85 26.95
CA THR A 275 -8.58 -4.87 28.16
C THR A 275 -8.53 -6.26 28.80
N SER A 276 -9.67 -6.96 28.88
CA SER A 276 -9.73 -8.32 29.41
C SER A 276 -8.95 -9.31 28.53
N SER A 277 -9.07 -9.19 27.21
CA SER A 277 -8.33 -10.05 26.27
C SER A 277 -6.83 -9.83 26.35
N LEU A 278 -6.38 -8.58 26.52
CA LEU A 278 -4.96 -8.25 26.66
C LEU A 278 -4.40 -8.73 28.01
N ASN A 279 -5.16 -8.60 29.10
CA ASN A 279 -4.74 -9.13 30.41
C ASN A 279 -4.64 -10.65 30.39
N GLN A 280 -5.64 -11.36 29.88
CA GLN A 280 -5.59 -12.82 29.74
C GLN A 280 -4.37 -13.27 28.92
N ALA A 281 -4.07 -12.56 27.83
CA ALA A 281 -2.88 -12.83 27.03
C ALA A 281 -1.57 -12.53 27.79
N THR A 282 -1.58 -11.54 28.67
CA THR A 282 -0.45 -11.21 29.55
C THR A 282 -0.19 -12.32 30.56
N GLU A 283 -1.24 -12.84 31.21
CA GLU A 283 -1.16 -13.97 32.13
C GLU A 283 -0.60 -15.21 31.42
N LEU A 284 -1.10 -15.52 30.22
CA LEU A 284 -0.63 -16.65 29.42
C LEU A 284 0.86 -16.56 29.06
N VAL A 285 1.33 -15.37 28.70
CA VAL A 285 2.72 -15.16 28.24
C VAL A 285 3.70 -15.04 29.41
N SER A 286 3.30 -14.37 30.50
CA SER A 286 4.19 -14.06 31.62
C SER A 286 4.12 -15.07 32.76
N GLY A 287 3.03 -15.83 32.87
CA GLY A 287 2.74 -16.70 34.02
C GLY A 287 2.35 -15.95 35.29
N PHE A 288 2.32 -14.61 35.28
CA PHE A 288 1.87 -13.80 36.41
C PHE A 288 0.35 -13.64 36.38
N SER A 289 -0.30 -13.71 37.54
CA SER A 289 -1.75 -13.44 37.70
C SER A 289 -2.10 -11.95 37.70
N GLU A 290 -1.16 -11.08 37.33
CA GLU A 290 -1.35 -9.63 37.41
C GLU A 290 -1.92 -9.08 36.09
N ASN A 291 -2.97 -8.26 36.23
CA ASN A 291 -3.59 -7.47 35.16
C ASN A 291 -2.66 -6.31 34.70
N ASN A 292 -1.59 -6.62 33.99
CA ASN A 292 -0.56 -5.65 33.63
C ASN A 292 -0.17 -5.69 32.15
N PHE A 293 -1.15 -5.69 31.25
CA PHE A 293 -0.86 -5.67 29.81
C PHE A 293 -0.04 -4.46 29.35
N GLN A 294 0.06 -3.40 30.17
CA GLN A 294 0.89 -2.23 29.91
C GLN A 294 2.37 -2.60 29.72
N ILE A 295 2.84 -3.73 30.27
CA ILE A 295 4.17 -4.26 29.97
C ILE A 295 4.39 -4.47 28.46
N SER A 296 3.34 -4.82 27.70
CA SER A 296 3.41 -5.00 26.25
C SER A 296 3.46 -3.68 25.46
N LEU A 297 3.16 -2.54 26.10
CA LEU A 297 3.06 -1.22 25.48
C LEU A 297 4.23 -0.29 25.84
N ASP A 298 4.81 -0.47 27.02
CA ASP A 298 5.84 0.40 27.57
C ASP A 298 7.23 0.05 27.03
N PRO A 299 7.85 0.89 26.18
CA PRO A 299 9.16 0.59 25.59
C PRO A 299 10.33 0.63 26.59
N ILE A 300 10.13 1.11 27.83
CA ILE A 300 11.13 1.01 28.91
C ILE A 300 11.13 -0.41 29.47
N LYS A 301 9.95 -1.00 29.66
CA LYS A 301 9.80 -2.37 30.17
C LYS A 301 9.95 -3.43 29.07
N ASN A 302 9.56 -3.10 27.86
CA ASN A 302 9.59 -3.96 26.68
C ASN A 302 10.44 -3.32 25.59
N THR A 303 11.75 -3.55 25.66
CA THR A 303 12.73 -2.98 24.74
C THR A 303 12.59 -3.48 23.30
N HIS A 304 11.84 -4.57 23.05
CA HIS A 304 11.55 -5.05 21.69
C HIS A 304 10.77 -4.01 20.86
N LEU A 305 9.98 -3.16 21.53
CA LEU A 305 9.13 -2.13 20.90
C LEU A 305 9.89 -0.99 20.20
N ILE A 306 11.20 -0.89 20.45
CA ILE A 306 12.11 0.18 19.99
C ILE A 306 13.35 -0.39 19.29
N ASP A 307 13.46 -1.72 19.25
CA ASP A 307 14.55 -2.45 18.62
C ASP A 307 14.60 -2.18 17.11
N GLN A 308 15.82 -2.10 16.57
CA GLN A 308 16.02 -1.74 15.16
C GLN A 308 15.68 -2.89 14.21
N LEU A 309 15.70 -4.13 14.70
CA LEU A 309 15.33 -5.31 13.93
C LEU A 309 13.84 -5.61 14.00
N HIS A 310 13.05 -4.78 14.69
CA HIS A 310 11.61 -4.97 14.86
C HIS A 310 11.26 -6.35 15.44
N THR A 311 11.97 -6.72 16.51
CA THR A 311 11.74 -7.98 17.25
C THR A 311 10.38 -8.04 17.95
N ASP A 312 9.60 -6.96 17.94
CA ASP A 312 8.26 -6.88 18.53
C ASP A 312 7.26 -7.88 17.92
N TRP A 313 7.45 -8.30 16.67
CA TRP A 313 6.61 -9.33 16.06
C TRP A 313 6.93 -10.75 16.51
N LEU A 314 8.12 -10.98 17.05
CA LEU A 314 8.59 -12.30 17.49
C LEU A 314 8.55 -12.45 19.01
N ALA A 315 8.82 -11.36 19.75
CA ALA A 315 8.90 -11.35 21.19
C ALA A 315 7.54 -11.67 21.84
N PRO A 316 7.44 -12.69 22.71
CA PRO A 316 6.17 -13.10 23.32
C PRO A 316 5.40 -11.95 23.99
N VAL A 317 6.09 -11.10 24.75
CA VAL A 317 5.48 -9.96 25.46
C VAL A 317 4.87 -8.95 24.49
N SER A 318 5.53 -8.63 23.38
CA SER A 318 4.99 -7.69 22.38
C SER A 318 3.80 -8.30 21.62
N ARG A 319 3.82 -9.62 21.40
CA ARG A 319 2.74 -10.36 20.73
C ARG A 319 1.43 -10.39 21.52
N ILE A 320 1.40 -10.00 22.80
CA ILE A 320 0.16 -9.76 23.55
C ILE A 320 -0.76 -8.79 22.77
N LEU A 321 -0.18 -7.77 22.12
CA LEU A 321 -0.91 -6.79 21.31
C LEU A 321 -1.56 -7.38 20.05
N THR A 322 -1.28 -8.63 19.67
CA THR A 322 -2.00 -9.28 18.57
C THR A 322 -3.44 -9.62 18.95
N GLN A 323 -3.75 -9.67 20.24
CA GLN A 323 -5.09 -10.02 20.76
C GLN A 323 -6.05 -8.82 20.83
N GLY A 324 -5.55 -7.61 20.61
CA GLY A 324 -6.40 -6.44 20.43
C GLY A 324 -6.65 -6.19 18.97
N TRP A 325 -7.91 -6.03 18.55
CA TRP A 325 -8.27 -5.83 17.14
C TRP A 325 -9.17 -4.60 16.98
N VAL A 326 -8.92 -3.86 15.89
CA VAL A 326 -9.69 -2.67 15.50
C VAL A 326 -9.87 -2.64 13.99
N SER A 327 -10.95 -2.03 13.55
CA SER A 327 -11.31 -1.85 12.15
C SER A 327 -11.65 -0.41 11.83
N PHE A 328 -11.20 0.04 10.68
CA PHE A 328 -11.43 1.38 10.18
C PHE A 328 -11.97 1.35 8.76
N LEU A 329 -12.99 2.15 8.51
CA LEU A 329 -13.40 2.55 7.17
C LEU A 329 -12.63 3.80 6.76
N LYS A 330 -12.15 3.87 5.51
CA LYS A 330 -11.25 4.93 5.05
C LYS A 330 -11.64 5.47 3.70
N ARG A 331 -11.38 6.76 3.48
CA ARG A 331 -11.39 7.43 2.18
C ARG A 331 -9.98 7.94 1.94
N VAL A 332 -9.30 7.35 0.98
CA VAL A 332 -7.88 7.59 0.71
C VAL A 332 -7.64 7.78 -0.79
N SER A 333 -6.59 8.50 -1.17
CA SER A 333 -6.15 8.59 -2.56
C SER A 333 -5.38 7.33 -2.95
N HIS A 334 -5.23 7.04 -4.25
CA HIS A 334 -4.30 5.99 -4.71
C HIS A 334 -2.89 6.20 -4.15
N THR A 335 -2.46 7.46 -4.07
CA THR A 335 -1.16 7.81 -3.50
C THR A 335 -1.03 7.38 -2.04
N ALA A 336 -2.02 7.71 -1.20
CA ALA A 336 -1.99 7.32 0.21
C ALA A 336 -2.15 5.81 0.38
N ASN A 337 -3.02 5.18 -0.40
CA ASN A 337 -3.21 3.73 -0.35
C ASN A 337 -1.92 2.96 -0.70
N ALA A 338 -1.18 3.39 -1.73
CA ALA A 338 0.10 2.78 -2.10
C ALA A 338 1.17 2.89 -0.99
N GLN A 339 1.08 3.92 -0.14
CA GLN A 339 1.93 4.03 1.05
C GLN A 339 1.46 3.11 2.19
N ASP A 340 0.15 2.92 2.31
CA ASP A 340 -0.48 2.16 3.39
C ASP A 340 -0.39 0.64 3.19
N GLN A 341 -0.39 0.18 1.93
CA GLN A 341 -0.16 -1.22 1.54
C GLN A 341 1.18 -1.82 2.03
N ARG A 342 2.08 -0.97 2.54
CA ARG A 342 3.35 -1.40 3.16
C ARG A 342 3.17 -1.99 4.57
N HIS A 343 2.02 -1.75 5.22
CA HIS A 343 1.71 -2.22 6.57
C HIS A 343 0.95 -3.56 6.52
N ARG A 344 1.65 -4.59 6.07
CA ARG A 344 1.09 -5.85 5.55
C ARG A 344 0.38 -6.73 6.60
N THR A 345 0.56 -6.44 7.87
CA THR A 345 -0.13 -7.15 8.97
C THR A 345 -1.52 -6.59 9.23
N ILE A 346 -1.88 -5.48 8.57
CA ILE A 346 -3.23 -4.91 8.54
C ILE A 346 -3.86 -5.34 7.21
N SER A 347 -4.96 -6.07 7.31
CA SER A 347 -5.70 -6.51 6.13
C SER A 347 -6.47 -5.32 5.55
N SER A 348 -6.43 -5.16 4.22
CA SER A 348 -7.17 -4.13 3.49
C SER A 348 -8.13 -4.78 2.51
N LEU A 349 -9.39 -4.35 2.53
CA LEU A 349 -10.37 -4.65 1.50
C LEU A 349 -10.55 -3.41 0.62
N THR A 350 -10.03 -3.50 -0.60
CA THR A 350 -10.12 -2.47 -1.64
C THR A 350 -11.03 -3.00 -2.76
N PRO A 351 -11.91 -2.17 -3.36
CA PRO A 351 -12.66 -2.58 -4.53
C PRO A 351 -11.75 -2.91 -5.72
N MET A 352 -12.26 -3.66 -6.69
CA MET A 352 -11.63 -3.76 -8.02
C MET A 352 -11.53 -2.37 -8.66
N SER A 353 -10.50 -2.15 -9.48
CA SER A 353 -10.17 -0.81 -10.00
C SER A 353 -11.34 -0.17 -10.75
N GLU A 354 -12.07 -0.92 -11.58
CA GLU A 354 -13.25 -0.45 -12.32
C GLU A 354 -14.42 -0.10 -11.39
N LEU A 355 -14.56 -0.81 -10.27
CA LEU A 355 -15.61 -0.55 -9.29
C LEU A 355 -15.32 0.67 -8.42
N SER A 356 -14.07 1.14 -8.35
CA SER A 356 -13.77 2.44 -7.72
C SER A 356 -14.27 3.63 -8.54
N GLU A 357 -14.31 3.48 -9.87
CA GLU A 357 -14.54 4.59 -10.80
C GLU A 357 -15.91 5.25 -10.65
N THR A 358 -15.95 6.55 -10.88
CA THR A 358 -17.15 7.40 -10.82
C THR A 358 -17.25 8.27 -12.07
N PHE A 359 -18.47 8.70 -12.39
CA PHE A 359 -18.74 9.57 -13.54
C PHE A 359 -18.38 11.02 -13.19
N HIS A 360 -18.89 11.51 -12.06
CA HIS A 360 -18.55 12.78 -11.46
C HIS A 360 -17.23 12.70 -10.69
N PRO A 361 -16.51 13.84 -10.56
CA PRO A 361 -15.25 13.87 -9.83
C PRO A 361 -15.37 13.46 -8.36
N ASP A 362 -14.71 12.36 -7.96
CA ASP A 362 -14.54 11.96 -6.56
C ASP A 362 -13.06 11.83 -6.21
N TYR A 363 -12.43 12.94 -5.84
CA TYR A 363 -11.00 12.98 -5.54
C TYR A 363 -10.71 13.70 -4.21
N ILE A 364 -9.47 13.52 -3.73
CA ILE A 364 -8.93 14.20 -2.57
C ILE A 364 -8.05 15.36 -3.05
N THR A 365 -8.36 16.58 -2.60
CA THR A 365 -7.48 17.73 -2.81
C THR A 365 -6.46 17.82 -1.68
N PRO A 366 -5.15 17.77 -1.95
CA PRO A 366 -4.11 17.98 -0.95
C PRO A 366 -4.24 19.33 -0.24
N GLU A 367 -3.93 19.38 1.07
CA GLU A 367 -4.07 20.61 1.87
C GLU A 367 -3.24 21.79 1.34
N LEU A 368 -2.02 21.54 0.86
CA LEU A 368 -1.18 22.58 0.26
C LEU A 368 -1.77 23.16 -1.03
N ILE A 369 -2.55 22.36 -1.77
CA ILE A 369 -3.28 22.84 -2.95
C ILE A 369 -4.50 23.65 -2.50
N LYS A 370 -5.24 23.18 -1.49
CA LYS A 370 -6.39 23.92 -0.92
C LYS A 370 -6.01 25.28 -0.32
N PHE A 371 -4.79 25.40 0.19
CA PHE A 371 -4.31 26.60 0.87
C PHE A 371 -4.23 27.82 -0.04
N ASP A 372 -3.78 27.63 -1.28
CA ASP A 372 -3.62 28.71 -2.25
C ASP A 372 -4.76 28.67 -3.28
N PRO A 373 -5.64 29.71 -3.34
CA PRO A 373 -6.78 29.71 -4.23
C PRO A 373 -6.42 29.57 -5.71
N HIS A 374 -5.29 30.15 -6.15
CA HIS A 374 -4.86 30.11 -7.55
C HIS A 374 -4.44 28.70 -7.95
N ILE A 375 -3.65 28.02 -7.12
CA ILE A 375 -3.28 26.62 -7.32
C ILE A 375 -4.51 25.71 -7.23
N ASN A 376 -5.41 25.96 -6.29
CA ASN A 376 -6.65 25.19 -6.14
C ASN A 376 -7.52 25.27 -7.41
N THR A 377 -7.72 26.47 -7.97
CA THR A 377 -8.48 26.64 -9.22
C THR A 377 -7.84 25.89 -10.39
N LYS A 378 -6.51 25.94 -10.55
CA LYS A 378 -5.82 25.14 -11.58
C LYS A 378 -6.06 23.65 -11.40
N TYR A 379 -5.94 23.16 -10.16
CA TYR A 379 -6.14 21.77 -9.81
C TYR A 379 -7.57 21.30 -10.08
N GLU A 380 -8.57 22.05 -9.64
CA GLU A 380 -9.99 21.72 -9.86
C GLU A 380 -10.34 21.70 -11.35
N LYS A 381 -9.80 22.65 -12.13
CA LYS A 381 -9.99 22.71 -13.59
C LYS A 381 -9.46 21.48 -14.29
N ILE A 382 -8.21 21.08 -14.02
CA ILE A 382 -7.63 19.88 -14.66
C ILE A 382 -8.35 18.62 -14.20
N MET A 383 -8.70 18.50 -12.91
CA MET A 383 -9.45 17.37 -12.40
C MET A 383 -10.79 17.22 -13.10
N LYS A 384 -11.59 18.29 -13.17
CA LYS A 384 -12.89 18.28 -13.86
C LYS A 384 -12.73 17.81 -15.30
N LYS A 385 -11.76 18.38 -16.03
CA LYS A 385 -11.48 18.01 -17.42
C LYS A 385 -11.11 16.54 -17.58
N VAL A 386 -10.30 15.98 -16.68
CA VAL A 386 -9.94 14.55 -16.74
C VAL A 386 -11.16 13.64 -16.61
N TYR A 387 -12.10 13.95 -15.71
CA TYR A 387 -13.34 13.17 -15.59
C TYR A 387 -14.25 13.35 -16.80
N GLU A 388 -14.37 14.56 -17.35
CA GLU A 388 -15.14 14.82 -18.57
C GLU A 388 -14.59 14.03 -19.76
N ILE A 389 -13.26 14.05 -19.99
CA ILE A 389 -12.61 13.28 -21.05
C ILE A 389 -12.78 11.78 -20.85
N LYS A 390 -12.70 11.28 -19.62
CA LYS A 390 -12.97 9.87 -19.33
C LYS A 390 -14.40 9.49 -19.68
N ALA A 391 -15.38 10.31 -19.32
CA ALA A 391 -16.78 10.07 -19.68
C ALA A 391 -16.96 10.06 -21.21
N GLU A 392 -16.37 11.03 -21.91
CA GLU A 392 -16.40 11.10 -23.38
C GLU A 392 -15.77 9.86 -24.05
N LEU A 393 -14.62 9.40 -23.55
CA LEU A 393 -13.98 8.16 -24.03
C LEU A 393 -14.91 6.95 -23.89
N ILE A 394 -15.65 6.86 -22.79
CA ILE A 394 -16.55 5.74 -22.50
C ILE A 394 -17.85 5.83 -23.32
N GLU A 395 -18.47 7.01 -23.41
CA GLU A 395 -19.76 7.23 -24.07
C GLU A 395 -19.63 7.24 -25.59
N GLU A 396 -18.79 8.12 -26.11
CA GLU A 396 -18.71 8.44 -27.54
C GLU A 396 -17.80 7.47 -28.28
N TYR A 397 -16.67 7.11 -27.66
CA TYR A 397 -15.67 6.25 -28.28
C TYR A 397 -15.77 4.77 -27.86
N ARG A 398 -16.72 4.43 -26.98
CA ARG A 398 -16.96 3.06 -26.47
C ARG A 398 -15.71 2.41 -25.87
N VAL A 399 -14.80 3.22 -25.33
CA VAL A 399 -13.63 2.73 -24.59
C VAL A 399 -14.12 2.03 -23.32
N PRO A 400 -13.69 0.80 -23.03
CA PRO A 400 -14.01 0.11 -21.79
C PRO A 400 -13.57 0.92 -20.55
N VAL A 401 -14.35 0.83 -19.46
CA VAL A 401 -14.00 1.50 -18.18
C VAL A 401 -12.61 1.06 -17.68
N SER A 402 -12.26 -0.22 -17.88
CA SER A 402 -10.96 -0.81 -17.53
C SER A 402 -9.76 -0.19 -18.25
N SER A 403 -10.00 0.50 -19.37
CA SER A 403 -8.99 1.20 -20.16
C SER A 403 -9.03 2.71 -19.90
N ALA A 404 -10.22 3.29 -19.80
CA ALA A 404 -10.40 4.68 -19.42
C ALA A 404 -9.83 5.01 -18.03
N LEU A 405 -9.81 4.04 -17.10
CA LEU A 405 -9.19 4.23 -15.77
C LEU A 405 -7.70 4.54 -15.83
N TYR A 406 -7.01 4.32 -16.96
CA TYR A 406 -5.60 4.71 -17.07
C TYR A 406 -5.40 6.22 -17.03
N LEU A 407 -6.47 7.02 -17.21
CA LEU A 407 -6.48 8.47 -16.93
C LEU A 407 -6.86 8.82 -15.49
N THR A 408 -7.31 7.86 -14.68
CA THR A 408 -7.75 8.13 -13.31
C THR A 408 -6.62 8.78 -12.53
N PRO A 409 -6.85 9.98 -11.97
CA PRO A 409 -5.80 10.68 -11.24
C PRO A 409 -5.47 9.94 -9.95
N ASN A 410 -4.22 10.02 -9.54
CA ASN A 410 -3.73 9.53 -8.25
C ASN A 410 -4.54 10.04 -7.05
N ALA A 411 -5.22 11.19 -7.20
CA ALA A 411 -6.12 11.81 -6.24
C ALA A 411 -7.48 11.12 -6.08
N HIS A 412 -7.88 10.26 -7.02
CA HIS A 412 -9.18 9.59 -7.00
C HIS A 412 -9.41 8.86 -5.67
N SER A 413 -10.62 8.97 -5.14
CA SER A 413 -10.99 8.51 -3.81
C SER A 413 -11.28 7.02 -3.80
N LEU A 414 -10.41 6.27 -3.14
CA LEU A 414 -10.63 4.88 -2.79
C LEU A 414 -11.31 4.77 -1.43
N TYR A 415 -12.29 3.86 -1.35
CA TYR A 415 -12.97 3.51 -0.11
C TYR A 415 -12.50 2.14 0.34
N VAL A 416 -11.82 2.10 1.47
CA VAL A 416 -11.11 0.90 1.94
C VAL A 416 -11.58 0.58 3.35
N GLN A 417 -11.90 -0.69 3.60
CA GLN A 417 -12.04 -1.21 4.95
C GLN A 417 -10.71 -1.84 5.35
N GLN A 418 -10.15 -1.42 6.49
CA GLN A 418 -8.93 -2.00 7.02
C GLN A 418 -9.13 -2.52 8.43
N SER A 419 -8.54 -3.67 8.70
CA SER A 419 -8.65 -4.31 10.00
C SER A 419 -7.37 -5.04 10.38
N GLY A 420 -7.03 -5.01 11.65
CA GLY A 420 -5.77 -5.56 12.12
C GLY A 420 -5.60 -5.46 13.62
N SER A 421 -4.53 -6.08 14.11
CA SER A 421 -4.23 -6.07 15.53
C SER A 421 -3.65 -4.73 15.99
N LEU A 422 -3.68 -4.46 17.30
CA LEU A 422 -3.02 -3.30 17.90
C LEU A 422 -1.52 -3.32 17.64
N LEU A 423 -0.87 -4.48 17.56
CA LEU A 423 0.53 -4.57 17.16
C LEU A 423 0.74 -4.07 15.73
N GLY A 424 -0.13 -4.50 14.80
CA GLY A 424 -0.13 -4.05 13.41
C GLY A 424 -0.35 -2.55 13.27
N TYR A 425 -1.37 -2.02 13.93
CA TYR A 425 -1.66 -0.59 13.93
C TYR A 425 -0.58 0.21 14.63
N ARG A 426 0.00 -0.28 15.73
CA ARG A 426 1.13 0.38 16.41
C ARG A 426 2.30 0.55 15.45
N HIS A 427 2.69 -0.52 14.73
CA HIS A 427 3.75 -0.43 13.71
C HIS A 427 3.44 0.66 12.68
N LYS A 428 2.21 0.66 12.15
CA LYS A 428 1.75 1.70 11.21
C LYS A 428 1.81 3.10 11.82
N TRP A 429 1.21 3.30 12.99
CA TRP A 429 1.07 4.60 13.64
C TRP A 429 2.42 5.20 14.00
N ILE A 430 3.38 4.40 14.46
CA ILE A 430 4.75 4.86 14.70
C ILE A 430 5.33 5.47 13.41
N LEU A 431 5.29 4.73 12.31
CA LEU A 431 5.88 5.18 11.06
C LEU A 431 5.10 6.35 10.43
N ARG A 432 3.77 6.34 10.52
CA ARG A 432 2.90 7.24 9.75
C ARG A 432 2.43 8.49 10.49
N SER A 433 2.56 8.55 11.82
CA SER A 433 2.46 9.79 12.59
C SER A 433 3.75 10.61 12.60
N CYS A 434 4.84 10.10 12.00
CA CYS A 434 6.08 10.84 11.77
C CYS A 434 5.84 12.10 10.92
N TRP A 435 6.48 13.20 11.27
CA TRP A 435 6.41 14.48 10.53
C TRP A 435 7.00 14.44 9.12
N ARG A 436 7.60 13.33 8.72
CA ARG A 436 8.08 13.09 7.34
C ARG A 436 7.22 12.11 6.55
N SER A 437 6.24 11.51 7.20
CA SER A 437 5.22 10.71 6.53
C SER A 437 4.48 11.57 5.50
N GLN A 438 3.95 10.97 4.45
CA GLN A 438 3.14 11.73 3.50
C GLN A 438 1.96 12.39 4.22
N ARG A 439 1.57 13.60 3.80
CA ARG A 439 0.59 14.42 4.54
C ARG A 439 -0.76 13.73 4.76
N GLU A 440 -1.34 13.16 3.71
CA GLU A 440 -2.66 12.50 3.81
C GLU A 440 -2.65 11.27 4.73
N ILE A 441 -1.71 10.33 4.54
CA ILE A 441 -1.60 9.13 5.39
C ILE A 441 -1.25 9.50 6.83
N TRP A 442 -0.51 10.59 7.04
CA TRP A 442 -0.31 11.14 8.37
C TRP A 442 -1.62 11.61 9.00
N GLY A 443 -2.42 12.40 8.29
CA GLY A 443 -3.71 12.89 8.81
C GLY A 443 -4.66 11.75 9.16
N ILE A 444 -4.72 10.73 8.30
CA ILE A 444 -5.42 9.48 8.53
C ILE A 444 -4.93 8.79 9.81
N SER A 445 -3.62 8.64 9.97
CA SER A 445 -3.04 7.98 11.16
C SER A 445 -3.32 8.77 12.45
N MET A 446 -3.34 10.10 12.38
CA MET A 446 -3.68 10.93 13.54
C MET A 446 -5.15 10.78 13.95
N GLN A 447 -6.07 10.73 12.97
CA GLN A 447 -7.49 10.44 13.23
C GLN A 447 -7.70 9.03 13.82
N GLU A 448 -6.96 8.05 13.33
CA GLU A 448 -7.00 6.67 13.86
C GLU A 448 -6.54 6.62 15.33
N ILE A 449 -5.39 7.23 15.64
CA ILE A 449 -4.85 7.32 17.00
C ILE A 449 -5.84 8.05 17.92
N GLU A 450 -6.40 9.18 17.48
CA GLU A 450 -7.34 9.96 18.30
C GLU A 450 -8.58 9.16 18.68
N GLN A 451 -9.21 8.47 17.71
CA GLN A 451 -10.39 7.66 17.97
C GLN A 451 -10.10 6.48 18.91
N VAL A 452 -8.94 5.84 18.75
CA VAL A 452 -8.52 4.73 19.62
C VAL A 452 -8.21 5.21 21.03
N VAL A 453 -7.49 6.32 21.18
CA VAL A 453 -7.18 6.90 22.49
C VAL A 453 -8.42 7.43 23.21
N ASN A 454 -9.39 8.00 22.48
CA ASN A 454 -10.67 8.42 23.06
C ASN A 454 -11.44 7.24 23.67
N LYS A 455 -11.21 6.04 23.15
CA LYS A 455 -11.86 4.81 23.60
C LYS A 455 -11.07 4.09 24.70
N TRP A 456 -9.74 4.03 24.57
CA TRP A 456 -8.82 3.43 25.54
C TRP A 456 -7.73 4.42 25.89
N LYS A 457 -8.01 5.24 26.91
CA LYS A 457 -7.13 6.34 27.34
C LYS A 457 -5.76 5.85 27.78
N GLU A 458 -5.66 4.64 28.32
CA GLU A 458 -4.40 4.01 28.73
C GLU A 458 -3.38 3.83 27.60
N LEU A 459 -3.81 3.82 26.33
CA LEU A 459 -2.91 3.66 25.18
C LEU A 459 -2.15 4.96 24.85
N LYS A 460 -2.68 6.12 25.25
CA LYS A 460 -2.17 7.45 24.85
C LYS A 460 -0.65 7.62 25.01
N PRO A 461 -0.02 7.25 26.14
CA PRO A 461 1.41 7.51 26.34
C PRO A 461 2.31 6.76 25.36
N TYR A 462 1.80 5.67 24.77
CA TYR A 462 2.57 4.71 23.98
C TYR A 462 2.34 4.83 22.47
N LEU A 463 1.40 5.68 22.04
CA LEU A 463 1.05 5.88 20.64
C LEU A 463 1.55 7.23 20.12
N GLY A 464 2.33 7.19 19.05
CA GLY A 464 2.86 8.39 18.41
C GLY A 464 4.08 8.08 17.54
N PRO A 465 4.75 9.10 17.00
CA PRO A 465 5.90 8.91 16.11
C PRO A 465 7.07 8.27 16.87
N PRO A 466 8.06 7.67 16.18
CA PRO A 466 9.17 6.98 16.82
C PRO A 466 9.88 7.84 17.85
N CYS A 467 10.05 9.13 17.56
CA CYS A 467 10.70 10.05 18.50
C CYS A 467 9.91 10.34 19.76
N TYR A 468 8.58 10.32 19.69
CA TYR A 468 7.70 10.46 20.84
C TYR A 468 7.75 9.20 21.70
N VAL A 469 7.57 8.03 21.09
CA VAL A 469 7.59 6.73 21.78
C VAL A 469 8.96 6.42 22.39
N ARG A 470 10.06 6.88 21.78
CA ARG A 470 11.40 6.74 22.36
C ARG A 470 11.68 7.69 23.52
N TYR A 471 10.96 8.81 23.61
CA TYR A 471 11.15 9.83 24.64
C TYR A 471 10.12 9.73 25.79
N LEU A 472 8.93 9.18 25.53
CA LEU A 472 7.83 8.99 26.49
C LEU A 472 7.57 10.22 27.39
N PRO A 473 7.28 11.39 26.81
CA PRO A 473 7.12 12.61 27.60
C PRO A 473 5.99 12.48 28.63
N ASP A 474 4.88 11.80 28.30
CA ASP A 474 3.73 11.63 29.20
C ASP A 474 4.04 10.78 30.43
N ILE A 475 5.11 9.96 30.40
CA ILE A 475 5.55 9.13 31.53
C ILE A 475 6.66 9.85 32.32
N GLN A 476 7.47 10.65 31.63
CA GLN A 476 8.71 11.22 32.18
C GLN A 476 8.60 12.69 32.61
N GLN A 477 7.44 13.32 32.43
CA GLN A 477 7.24 14.74 32.71
C GLN A 477 7.59 15.10 34.16
N ASP A 478 7.21 14.26 35.13
CA ASP A 478 7.42 14.48 36.57
C ASP A 478 8.77 13.95 37.09
N ILE A 479 9.57 13.32 36.21
CA ILE A 479 10.89 12.79 36.57
C ILE A 479 11.94 13.89 36.31
N GLU A 480 12.82 14.12 37.30
CA GLU A 480 13.99 14.99 37.16
C GLU A 480 14.78 14.62 35.89
N ARG A 481 15.21 15.64 35.14
CA ARG A 481 15.80 15.47 33.78
C ARG A 481 16.95 14.46 33.74
N GLU A 482 17.73 14.37 34.81
CA GLU A 482 18.90 13.50 34.94
C GLU A 482 18.53 12.02 35.20
N LYS A 483 17.34 11.77 35.74
CA LYS A 483 16.83 10.43 36.08
C LYS A 483 15.90 9.83 35.01
N ARG A 484 15.61 10.59 33.96
CA ARG A 484 14.73 10.18 32.86
C ARG A 484 15.39 9.09 31.99
N ILE A 485 14.61 8.06 31.66
CA ILE A 485 15.08 6.87 30.91
C ILE A 485 14.51 6.90 29.50
N TRP A 486 15.30 7.24 28.48
CA TRP A 486 14.84 7.26 27.08
C TRP A 486 15.87 6.64 26.13
N VAL A 487 15.42 6.33 24.93
CA VAL A 487 16.25 5.73 23.88
C VAL A 487 16.96 6.82 23.08
N LYS A 488 18.28 6.70 22.88
CA LYS A 488 19.06 7.56 21.98
C LYS A 488 19.41 6.80 20.68
N PRO A 489 19.37 7.47 19.50
CA PRO A 489 18.87 8.82 19.27
C PRO A 489 17.34 8.88 19.36
N LYS A 490 16.80 10.02 19.84
CA LYS A 490 15.35 10.25 19.90
C LYS A 490 14.73 10.17 18.51
N CYS A 491 15.27 10.92 17.56
CA CYS A 491 14.86 10.83 16.17
C CYS A 491 15.63 9.72 15.45
N THR A 492 14.89 8.80 14.81
CA THR A 492 15.44 7.71 13.99
C THR A 492 15.96 8.17 12.63
N GLU A 493 15.57 9.36 12.17
CA GLU A 493 15.82 9.83 10.80
C GLU A 493 17.22 10.44 10.59
N GLY A 494 18.02 10.66 11.65
CA GLY A 494 19.38 11.20 11.52
C GLY A 494 19.43 12.54 10.75
N LYS A 495 20.15 12.59 9.61
CA LYS A 495 20.21 13.77 8.72
C LYS A 495 18.84 14.15 8.14
N MET A 496 17.90 13.20 8.11
CA MET A 496 16.53 13.41 7.67
C MET A 496 15.64 13.92 8.81
N PHE A 497 16.18 14.40 9.93
CA PHE A 497 15.41 15.01 11.01
C PHE A 497 14.55 16.19 10.52
N CYS A 498 13.28 16.24 10.95
CA CYS A 498 12.30 17.25 10.54
C CYS A 498 12.49 18.65 11.17
N ASP A 499 13.54 18.85 11.96
CA ASP A 499 13.86 20.11 12.67
C ASP A 499 12.82 20.57 13.70
N ILE A 500 11.84 19.71 14.00
CA ILE A 500 10.77 19.97 14.95
C ILE A 500 10.90 18.95 16.08
N PRO A 501 10.99 19.39 17.35
CA PRO A 501 11.08 18.48 18.48
C PRO A 501 9.70 17.88 18.80
N VAL A 502 9.15 17.09 17.86
CA VAL A 502 7.80 16.50 17.96
C VAL A 502 7.63 15.71 19.25
N TRP A 503 8.69 15.07 19.74
CA TRP A 503 8.70 14.34 21.01
C TRP A 503 8.38 15.19 22.25
N LEU A 504 8.44 16.54 22.18
CA LEU A 504 8.08 17.41 23.32
C LEU A 504 6.60 17.83 23.33
N LYS A 505 5.93 17.82 22.18
CA LYS A 505 4.61 18.45 22.01
C LYS A 505 3.67 17.63 21.11
N PHE A 506 3.90 16.33 20.98
CA PHE A 506 3.07 15.49 20.12
C PHE A 506 1.62 15.49 20.61
N ASN A 507 0.71 15.81 19.70
CA ASN A 507 -0.73 15.72 19.91
C ASN A 507 -1.41 15.39 18.58
N THR A 508 -2.53 14.66 18.62
CA THR A 508 -3.31 14.29 17.43
C THR A 508 -3.84 15.51 16.66
N LYS A 509 -3.99 16.65 17.33
CA LYS A 509 -4.50 17.92 16.75
C LYS A 509 -3.42 18.88 16.23
N MET A 510 -2.16 18.47 16.15
CA MET A 510 -1.11 19.33 15.57
C MET A 510 -1.36 19.60 14.07
N SER A 511 -0.91 20.74 13.54
CA SER A 511 -0.86 20.97 12.08
C SER A 511 0.57 20.87 11.56
N ARG A 512 0.79 20.27 10.36
CA ARG A 512 2.14 20.04 9.81
C ARG A 512 2.66 21.10 8.86
N LEU A 513 1.78 21.84 8.23
CA LEU A 513 2.04 22.91 7.27
C LEU A 513 0.77 23.76 7.32
N ILE A 514 0.92 25.03 7.68
CA ILE A 514 -0.15 25.99 8.06
C ILE A 514 -0.66 25.79 9.48
#